data_AF-A0A099YW72-F1
#
_entry.id   AF-A0A099YW72-F1
#
_cell.length_a   1.000
_cell.length_b   1.000
_cell.length_c   1.000
_cell.angle_alpha   90.00
_cell.angle_beta   90.00
_cell.angle_gamma   90.00
#
_symmetry.space_group_name_H-M   'P 1'
#
loop_
_entity.id
_entity.type
_entity.pdbx_description
1 polymer ?
#
loop_
_entity_poly.entity_id
_entity_poly.type
_entity_poly.pdbx_seq_one_letter_code
_entity_poly.pdbx_strand_id
1 'polypeptide(L)'
;FSDCLLRLGDNMANYPQDLDDKRNLQTICAYWDDFHACTLTALTDCQEGATDLWEKLRRESKNLDFQGSLFELCGGSAGSAASLLPPALPVLLAALWAALVTWLPF
;
A
#
# COMPACT_ATOMS: atom_id res chain seq x y z
N PHE A 1 3.26 18.78 7.37
CA PHE A 1 4.32 18.05 6.66
C PHE A 1 5.54 17.79 7.56
N SER A 2 6.17 18.82 8.13
CA SER A 2 7.31 18.68 9.04
C SER A 2 7.09 17.66 10.15
N ASP A 3 5.94 17.72 10.81
CA ASP A 3 5.61 16.82 11.92
C ASP A 3 5.49 15.36 11.46
N CYS A 4 5.02 15.13 10.23
CA CYS A 4 4.97 13.81 9.62
C CYS A 4 6.39 13.26 9.41
N LEU A 5 7.31 14.09 8.90
CA LEU A 5 8.71 13.71 8.72
C LEU A 5 9.43 13.44 10.06
N LEU A 6 9.21 14.30 11.05
CA LEU A 6 9.80 14.13 12.38
C LEU A 6 9.32 12.83 13.03
N ARG A 7 8.02 12.53 12.94
CA ARG A 7 7.45 11.28 13.46
C ARG A 7 8.01 10.05 12.76
N LEU A 8 8.19 10.08 11.43
CA LEU A 8 8.86 8.98 10.72
C LEU A 8 10.30 8.80 11.21
N GLY A 9 11.04 9.90 11.35
CA GLY A 9 12.40 9.89 11.89
C GLY A 9 12.48 9.30 13.28
N ASP A 10 11.56 9.68 14.18
CA ASP A 10 11.49 9.17 15.56
C ASP A 10 11.13 7.68 15.62
N ASN A 11 10.18 7.23 14.79
CA ASN A 11 9.86 5.81 14.66
C ASN A 11 11.06 4.97 14.19
N MET A 12 11.86 5.50 13.25
CA MET A 12 13.08 4.83 12.76
C MET A 12 14.23 4.89 13.78
N ALA A 13 14.33 5.98 14.56
CA ALA A 13 15.34 6.11 15.61
C ALA A 13 15.07 5.16 16.79
N ASN A 14 13.80 4.91 17.10
CA ASN A 14 13.37 4.02 18.18
C ASN A 14 12.95 2.62 17.67
N TYR A 15 13.52 2.20 16.54
CA TYR A 15 13.13 0.97 15.87
C TYR A 15 13.45 -0.29 16.73
N PRO A 16 12.50 -1.23 16.93
CA PRO A 16 12.73 -2.45 17.70
C PRO A 16 13.81 -3.33 17.05
N GLN A 17 14.84 -3.71 17.82
CA GLN A 17 16.02 -4.40 17.29
C GLN A 17 15.86 -5.94 17.25
N ASP A 18 14.81 -6.50 17.82
CA ASP A 18 14.60 -7.93 18.07
C ASP A 18 13.46 -8.54 17.22
N LEU A 19 13.25 -7.99 16.02
CA LEU A 19 12.27 -8.49 15.07
C LEU A 19 12.91 -9.48 14.08
N ASP A 20 12.16 -10.49 13.66
CA ASP A 20 12.53 -11.33 12.51
C ASP A 20 12.32 -10.57 11.20
N ASP A 21 12.96 -10.99 10.11
CA ASP A 21 12.97 -10.30 8.80
C ASP A 21 11.56 -9.93 8.29
N LYS A 22 10.56 -10.80 8.51
CA LYS A 22 9.18 -10.53 8.08
C LYS A 22 8.56 -9.42 8.91
N ARG A 23 8.66 -9.51 10.24
CA ARG A 23 8.17 -8.45 11.14
C ARG A 23 8.95 -7.15 10.97
N ASN A 24 10.23 -7.24 10.58
CA ASN A 24 11.04 -6.06 10.30
C ASN A 24 10.43 -5.25 9.16
N LEU A 25 10.27 -5.87 7.99
CA LEU A 25 9.73 -5.21 6.81
C LEU A 25 8.31 -4.69 7.05
N GLN A 26 7.46 -5.47 7.74
CA GLN A 26 6.09 -5.04 8.08
C GLN A 26 6.08 -3.79 8.96
N THR A 27 6.96 -3.70 9.95
CA THR A 27 7.04 -2.56 10.87
C THR A 27 7.52 -1.30 10.14
N ILE A 28 8.57 -1.42 9.32
CA ILE A 28 9.09 -0.32 8.51
C ILE A 28 8.01 0.19 7.54
N CYS A 29 7.29 -0.73 6.88
CA CYS A 29 6.23 -0.34 5.94
C CYS A 29 5.01 0.28 6.64
N ALA A 30 4.68 -0.14 7.86
CA ALA A 30 3.65 0.54 8.64
C ALA A 30 4.04 2.00 8.95
N TYR A 31 5.29 2.25 9.37
CA TYR A 31 5.77 3.62 9.61
C TYR A 31 5.76 4.47 8.33
N TRP A 32 6.11 3.86 7.21
CA TRP A 32 6.09 4.51 5.90
C TRP A 32 4.68 4.84 5.43
N ASP A 33 3.73 3.92 5.60
CA ASP A 33 2.32 4.14 5.25
C ASP A 33 1.68 5.23 6.14
N ASP A 34 1.99 5.26 7.44
CA ASP A 34 1.59 6.32 8.36
C ASP A 34 2.13 7.69 7.93
N PHE A 35 3.39 7.74 7.48
CA PHE A 35 3.99 8.96 6.95
C PHE A 35 3.26 9.46 5.69
N HIS A 36 2.89 8.57 4.77
CA HIS A 36 2.13 8.93 3.57
C HIS A 36 0.75 9.47 3.92
N ALA A 37 0.02 8.80 4.81
CA ALA A 37 -1.30 9.24 5.25
C ALA A 37 -1.24 10.63 5.90
N CYS A 38 -0.31 10.83 6.84
CA CYS A 38 -0.10 12.12 7.49
C CYS A 38 0.26 13.22 6.48
N THR A 39 1.16 12.92 5.54
CA THR A 39 1.60 13.90 4.53
C THR A 39 0.46 14.29 3.62
N LEU A 40 -0.34 13.34 3.14
CA LEU A 40 -1.48 13.62 2.29
C LEU A 40 -2.49 14.54 3.00
N THR A 41 -2.82 14.25 4.27
CA THR A 41 -3.69 15.12 5.08
C THR A 41 -3.08 16.51 5.28
N ALA A 42 -1.78 16.61 5.56
CA ALA A 42 -1.13 17.91 5.72
C ALA A 42 -1.12 18.73 4.42
N LEU A 43 -1.09 18.08 3.26
CA LEU A 43 -1.10 18.73 1.95
C LEU A 43 -2.49 19.11 1.48
N THR A 44 -3.55 18.40 1.91
CA THR A 44 -4.93 18.81 1.60
C THR A 44 -5.28 20.17 2.22
N ASP A 45 -4.62 20.55 3.31
CA ASP A 45 -4.80 21.85 3.97
C ASP A 45 -3.87 22.95 3.40
N CYS A 46 -3.07 22.63 2.39
CA CYS A 46 -2.12 23.55 1.76
C CYS A 46 -2.70 24.22 0.49
N GLN A 47 -1.88 25.07 -0.14
CA GLN A 47 -2.21 25.71 -1.41
C GLN A 47 -2.57 24.70 -2.50
N GLU A 48 -3.50 25.10 -3.38
CA GLU A 48 -3.93 24.30 -4.54
C GLU A 48 -2.72 23.76 -5.33
N GLY A 49 -2.78 22.48 -5.67
CA GLY A 49 -1.72 21.77 -6.41
C GLY A 49 -0.60 21.17 -5.55
N ALA A 50 -0.56 21.42 -4.24
CA ALA A 50 0.44 20.80 -3.35
C ALA A 50 0.32 19.27 -3.32
N THR A 51 -0.90 18.75 -3.26
CA THR A 51 -1.20 17.31 -3.33
C THR A 51 -0.79 16.70 -4.67
N ASP A 52 -1.08 17.38 -5.78
CA ASP A 52 -0.73 16.89 -7.12
C ASP A 52 0.78 16.83 -7.33
N LEU A 53 1.50 17.86 -6.86
CA LEU A 53 2.95 17.90 -6.90
C LEU A 53 3.56 16.77 -6.07
N TRP A 54 3.02 16.52 -4.87
CA TRP A 54 3.45 15.42 -4.02
C TRP A 54 3.25 14.06 -4.69
N GLU A 55 2.07 13.80 -5.25
CA GLU A 55 1.79 12.54 -5.96
C GLU A 55 2.68 12.36 -7.19
N LYS A 56 2.98 13.45 -7.91
CA LYS A 56 3.96 13.42 -9.01
C LYS A 56 5.36 13.05 -8.50
N LEU A 57 5.84 13.72 -7.45
CA LEU A 57 7.16 13.42 -6.85
C LEU A 57 7.21 11.97 -6.34
N ARG A 58 6.14 11.48 -5.72
CA ARG A 58 6.00 10.09 -5.27
C ARG A 58 6.14 9.10 -6.43
N ARG A 59 5.51 9.41 -7.57
CA ARG A 59 5.58 8.58 -8.78
C ARG A 59 6.99 8.58 -9.37
N GLU A 60 7.60 9.75 -9.52
CA GLU A 60 8.97 9.88 -10.04
C GLU A 60 10.00 9.22 -9.12
N SER A 61 9.80 9.28 -7.79
CA SER A 61 10.71 8.67 -6.83
C SER A 61 10.80 7.15 -6.96
N LYS A 62 9.77 6.48 -7.50
CA LYS A 62 9.80 5.04 -7.78
C LYS A 62 10.76 4.66 -8.91
N ASN A 63 11.10 5.62 -9.77
CA ASN A 63 11.99 5.41 -10.91
C ASN A 63 13.46 5.77 -10.59
N LEU A 64 13.75 6.23 -9.37
CA LEU A 64 15.11 6.50 -8.94
C LEU A 64 15.85 5.17 -8.70
N ASP A 65 17.08 5.06 -9.19
CA ASP A 65 17.93 3.88 -9.03
C ASP A 65 18.56 3.86 -7.63
N PHE A 66 17.72 3.69 -6.61
CA PHE A 66 18.12 3.55 -5.21
C PHE A 66 17.64 2.20 -4.69
N GLN A 67 18.55 1.21 -4.75
CA GLN A 67 18.27 -0.13 -4.24
C GLN A 67 17.94 -0.09 -2.75
N GLY A 68 16.87 -0.78 -2.36
CA GLY A 68 16.41 -0.85 -0.97
C GLY A 68 15.72 0.42 -0.49
N SER A 69 15.21 1.26 -1.40
CA SER A 69 14.38 2.40 -1.02
C SER A 69 13.07 1.95 -0.34
N LEU A 70 12.50 2.79 0.53
CA LEU A 70 11.17 2.53 1.10
C LEU A 70 10.07 2.43 0.03
N PHE A 71 10.26 3.09 -1.12
CA PHE A 71 9.36 2.96 -2.27
C PHE A 71 9.40 1.55 -2.89
N GLU A 72 10.58 0.94 -2.96
CA GLU A 72 10.77 -0.43 -3.43
C GLU A 72 10.26 -1.44 -2.39
N LEU A 73 10.74 -1.32 -1.14
CA LEU A 73 10.45 -2.26 -0.05
C LEU A 73 8.97 -2.28 0.36
N CYS A 74 8.31 -1.13 0.32
CA CYS A 74 6.93 -0.97 0.79
C CYS A 74 5.93 -0.66 -0.33
N GLY A 75 6.37 -0.63 -1.60
CA GLY A 75 5.54 -0.29 -2.76
C GLY A 75 4.34 -1.22 -3.00
N GLY A 76 4.35 -2.43 -2.41
CA GLY A 76 3.25 -3.40 -2.44
C GLY A 76 2.35 -3.42 -1.19
N SER A 77 2.68 -2.68 -0.13
CA SER A 77 1.96 -2.70 1.15
C SER A 77 0.52 -2.18 1.04
N ALA A 78 0.30 -1.17 0.19
CA ALA A 78 -1.03 -0.61 -0.07
C ALA A 78 -1.97 -1.52 -0.90
N GLY A 79 -1.56 -2.75 -1.24
CA GLY A 79 -2.31 -3.66 -2.11
C GLY A 79 -2.38 -5.11 -1.64
N SER A 80 -1.85 -5.43 -0.46
CA SER A 80 -2.12 -6.73 0.17
C SER A 80 -3.51 -6.75 0.81
N ALA A 81 -4.53 -6.33 0.06
CA ALA A 81 -5.80 -7.02 0.15
C ALA A 81 -5.49 -8.45 -0.26
N ALA A 82 -5.09 -9.28 0.72
CA ALA A 82 -5.08 -10.72 0.58
C ALA A 82 -6.36 -11.07 -0.18
N SER A 83 -6.20 -11.59 -1.41
CA SER A 83 -7.27 -11.81 -2.38
C SER A 83 -8.63 -11.84 -1.71
N LEU A 84 -9.37 -10.72 -1.77
CA LEU A 84 -10.73 -10.62 -1.22
C LEU A 84 -11.72 -11.50 -2.01
N LEU A 85 -11.24 -12.37 -2.90
CA LEU A 85 -12.05 -13.43 -3.44
C LEU A 85 -12.25 -14.48 -2.36
N PRO A 86 -13.47 -14.62 -1.80
CA PRO A 86 -13.77 -15.81 -1.01
C PRO A 86 -13.50 -17.04 -1.89
N PRO A 87 -12.91 -18.11 -1.35
CA PRO A 87 -12.60 -19.32 -2.12
C PRO A 87 -13.82 -19.95 -2.80
N ALA A 88 -15.04 -19.53 -2.40
CA ALA A 88 -16.30 -19.93 -2.97
C ALA A 88 -16.69 -19.20 -4.29
N LEU A 89 -16.12 -18.04 -4.61
CA LEU A 89 -16.46 -17.29 -5.84
C LEU A 89 -16.22 -18.09 -7.14
N PRO A 90 -15.05 -18.75 -7.34
CA PRO A 90 -14.86 -19.57 -8.55
C PRO A 90 -15.80 -20.78 -8.60
N VAL A 91 -16.19 -21.32 -7.44
CA VAL A 91 -17.13 -22.45 -7.35
C VAL A 91 -18.57 -22.02 -7.67
N LEU A 92 -19.00 -20.84 -7.24
CA LEU A 92 -20.31 -20.28 -7.56
C LEU A 92 -20.44 -19.93 -9.04
N LEU A 93 -19.42 -19.30 -9.62
CA LEU A 93 -19.32 -19.09 -11.07
C LEU A 93 -19.37 -20.42 -11.81
N ALA A 94 -18.73 -21.46 -11.24
CA ALA A 94 -18.74 -22.79 -11.81
C ALA A 94 -20.16 -23.43 -11.86
N ALA A 95 -20.89 -23.33 -10.76
CA ALA A 95 -22.25 -23.85 -10.67
C ALA A 95 -23.24 -23.07 -11.57
N LEU A 96 -23.05 -21.75 -11.66
CA LEU A 96 -23.89 -20.88 -12.49
C LEU A 96 -23.75 -21.17 -14.00
N TRP A 97 -22.54 -21.43 -14.50
CA TRP A 97 -22.38 -21.79 -15.92
C TRP A 97 -22.99 -23.16 -16.22
N ALA A 98 -22.87 -24.12 -15.30
CA ALA A 98 -23.43 -25.46 -15.48
C ALA A 98 -24.97 -25.41 -15.50
N ALA A 99 -25.56 -24.58 -14.64
CA ALA A 99 -26.99 -24.29 -14.69
C ALA A 99 -27.39 -23.59 -16.00
N LEU A 100 -26.60 -22.64 -16.51
CA LEU A 100 -26.94 -21.97 -17.77
C LEU A 100 -26.94 -22.93 -18.97
N VAL A 101 -25.96 -23.84 -19.05
CA VAL A 101 -25.83 -24.83 -20.14
C VAL A 101 -26.96 -25.86 -20.13
N THR A 102 -27.48 -26.20 -18.94
CA THR A 102 -28.56 -27.20 -18.80
C THR A 102 -29.95 -26.66 -19.11
N TRP A 103 -30.13 -25.34 -19.12
CA TRP A 103 -31.41 -24.67 -19.38
C TRP A 103 -31.51 -24.04 -20.76
N LEU A 104 -30.46 -24.11 -21.58
CA LEU A 104 -30.51 -23.78 -23.00
C LEU A 104 -31.23 -24.93 -23.74
N PRO A 105 -32.46 -24.73 -24.24
CA PRO A 105 -33.07 -25.72 -25.12
C PRO A 105 -32.29 -25.72 -26.44
N PHE A 106 -31.90 -26.90 -26.91
CA PHE A 106 -31.41 -27.10 -28.28
C PHE A 106 -32.50 -26.79 -29.31
#